data_AF-A0A6A5UAY4-F1
#
_entry.id   AF-A0A6A5UAY4-F1
#
_cell.length_a   1.000
_cell.length_b   1.000
_cell.length_c   1.000
_cell.angle_alpha   90.00
_cell.angle_beta   90.00
_cell.angle_gamma   90.00
#
_symmetry.space_group_name_H-M   'P 1'
#
loop_
_entity.id
_entity.type
_entity.pdbx_description
1 polymer ?
#
loop_
_entity_poly.entity_id
_entity_poly.type
_entity_poly.pdbx_seq_one_letter_code
_entity_poly.pdbx_strand_id
1 'polypeptide(L)'
;MKLFAFLALAVARAVVAAPAALAMDLPAKVARHLDTNVPTIDDPKFIKAIMDAHWYWRWIHCAQELQWDHNLAQKALNSVQACTEKMHHDVAGSNLSGVSPAPEDYDTWLRMARDCTHGWHEEETKYPYGSPNMSGDLPWLHFTQMVWRDTSRIGCALANCGDVTQNDRARVYCFYENGGNNIADGQFEKNVWPPVCNDPSRKVAENHYGF
;
A
#
# COMPACT_ATOMS: atom_id res chain seq x y z
N MET A 1 -41.44 19.91 79.28
CA MET A 1 -40.04 19.65 79.68
C MET A 1 -39.68 18.23 79.27
N LYS A 2 -38.95 18.08 78.16
CA LYS A 2 -37.94 17.04 77.84
C LYS A 2 -37.70 17.01 76.33
N LEU A 3 -36.42 17.18 76.00
CA LEU A 3 -35.78 17.29 74.69
C LEU A 3 -35.67 15.94 73.95
N PHE A 4 -35.13 16.05 72.72
CA PHE A 4 -34.35 15.07 71.95
C PHE A 4 -35.15 14.25 70.93
N ALA A 5 -34.70 14.02 69.69
CA ALA A 5 -33.56 14.50 68.91
C ALA A 5 -33.89 14.22 67.43
N PHE A 6 -33.45 15.11 66.52
CA PHE A 6 -33.51 14.86 65.09
C PHE A 6 -32.44 13.83 64.70
N LEU A 7 -32.86 12.66 64.21
CA LEU A 7 -31.97 11.70 63.56
C LEU A 7 -32.00 11.97 62.05
N ALA A 8 -30.94 12.58 61.52
CA ALA A 8 -30.74 12.73 60.09
C ALA A 8 -30.31 11.37 59.52
N LEU A 9 -31.17 10.73 58.70
CA LEU A 9 -30.79 9.56 57.92
C LEU A 9 -29.91 10.03 56.74
N ALA A 10 -28.60 9.80 56.84
CA ALA A 10 -27.71 9.94 55.70
C ALA A 10 -27.97 8.79 54.71
N VAL A 11 -28.54 9.11 53.56
CA VAL A 11 -28.67 8.16 52.44
C VAL A 11 -27.28 7.99 51.82
N ALA A 12 -26.61 6.88 52.14
CA ALA A 12 -25.38 6.51 51.47
C ALA A 12 -25.70 6.12 50.02
N ARG A 13 -25.29 6.97 49.06
CA ARG A 13 -25.25 6.58 47.65
C ARG A 13 -24.13 5.55 47.48
N ALA A 14 -24.50 4.28 47.34
CA ALA A 14 -23.58 3.27 46.84
C ALA A 14 -23.23 3.61 45.39
N VAL A 15 -22.02 4.11 45.16
CA VAL A 15 -21.46 4.23 43.81
C VAL A 15 -21.09 2.81 43.39
N VAL A 16 -21.90 2.20 42.54
CA VAL A 16 -21.52 0.96 41.85
C VAL A 16 -20.44 1.36 40.85
N ALA A 17 -19.17 1.13 41.21
CA ALA A 17 -18.08 1.18 40.26
C ALA A 17 -18.34 0.11 39.21
N ALA A 18 -18.57 0.53 37.95
CA ALA A 18 -18.52 -0.39 36.83
C ALA A 18 -17.15 -1.10 36.87
N PRO A 19 -17.10 -2.43 36.61
CA PRO A 19 -15.82 -3.10 36.57
C PRO A 19 -15.01 -2.41 35.47
N ALA A 20 -13.88 -1.84 35.84
CA ALA A 20 -12.85 -1.46 34.87
C ALA A 20 -12.58 -2.73 34.08
N ALA A 21 -13.02 -2.75 32.82
CA ALA A 21 -12.68 -3.82 31.91
C ALA A 21 -11.17 -3.98 31.99
N LEU A 22 -10.69 -5.15 32.41
CA LEU A 22 -9.30 -5.50 32.26
C LEU A 22 -8.97 -5.22 30.80
N ALA A 23 -8.07 -4.26 30.55
CA ALA A 23 -7.42 -4.13 29.27
C ALA A 23 -6.71 -5.47 29.04
N MET A 24 -7.36 -6.36 28.29
CA MET A 24 -6.73 -7.59 27.86
C MET A 24 -5.59 -7.17 26.96
N ASP A 25 -4.36 -7.55 27.34
CA ASP A 25 -3.16 -7.36 26.55
C ASP A 25 -3.32 -8.19 25.27
N LEU A 26 -3.95 -7.60 24.25
CA LEU A 26 -4.13 -8.22 22.95
C LEU A 26 -2.73 -8.43 22.36
N PRO A 27 -2.43 -9.62 21.79
CA PRO A 27 -1.15 -9.83 21.14
C PRO A 27 -0.92 -8.72 20.11
N ALA A 28 0.29 -8.16 20.02
CA ALA A 28 0.61 -7.08 19.07
C ALA A 28 0.21 -7.42 17.62
N LYS A 29 0.21 -8.72 17.27
CA LYS A 29 -0.26 -9.23 15.97
C LYS A 29 -1.77 -9.03 15.76
N VAL A 30 -2.57 -9.13 16.82
CA VAL A 30 -4.03 -8.91 16.81
C VAL A 30 -4.36 -7.41 16.85
N ALA A 31 -3.63 -6.61 17.64
CA ALA A 31 -3.82 -5.16 17.67
C ALA A 31 -3.50 -4.48 16.31
N ARG A 32 -2.50 -4.99 15.56
CA ARG A 32 -2.18 -4.53 14.19
C ARG A 32 -3.26 -4.83 13.16
N HIS A 33 -4.07 -5.88 13.37
CA HIS A 33 -5.23 -6.17 12.51
C HIS A 33 -6.46 -5.33 12.83
N LEU A 34 -6.40 -4.48 13.86
CA LEU A 34 -7.49 -3.59 14.27
C LEU A 34 -7.24 -2.12 13.90
N ASP A 35 -6.14 -1.82 13.19
CA ASP A 35 -5.91 -0.47 12.65
C ASP A 35 -6.90 -0.20 11.51
N THR A 36 -8.03 0.41 11.86
CA THR A 36 -9.10 0.76 10.93
C THR A 36 -8.71 1.82 9.91
N ASN A 37 -7.54 2.45 10.08
CA ASN A 37 -7.08 3.50 9.18
C ASN A 37 -6.31 2.95 7.97
N VAL A 38 -5.86 1.69 8.01
CA VAL A 38 -5.20 1.05 6.86
C VAL A 38 -6.26 0.62 5.84
N PRO A 39 -6.26 1.17 4.62
CA PRO A 39 -7.18 0.74 3.58
C PRO A 39 -7.03 -0.76 3.27
N THR A 40 -8.16 -1.45 3.16
CA THR A 40 -8.19 -2.89 2.82
C THR A 40 -7.94 -3.10 1.32
N ILE A 41 -7.68 -4.34 0.92
CA ILE A 41 -7.51 -4.71 -0.50
C ILE A 41 -8.78 -4.52 -1.35
N ASP A 42 -9.94 -4.34 -0.71
CA ASP A 42 -11.23 -4.09 -1.36
C ASP A 42 -11.65 -2.61 -1.26
N ASP A 43 -10.82 -1.75 -0.66
CA ASP A 43 -11.13 -0.33 -0.53
C ASP A 43 -11.07 0.37 -1.90
N PRO A 44 -12.18 0.96 -2.38
CA PRO A 44 -12.24 1.53 -3.72
C PRO A 44 -11.33 2.74 -3.90
N LYS A 45 -11.04 3.53 -2.85
CA LYS A 45 -10.14 4.68 -2.95
C LYS A 45 -8.68 4.25 -2.99
N PHE A 46 -8.33 3.19 -2.25
CA PHE A 46 -6.99 2.61 -2.34
C PHE A 46 -6.73 1.98 -3.71
N ILE A 47 -7.67 1.17 -4.20
CA ILE A 47 -7.59 0.59 -5.55
C ILE A 47 -7.44 1.72 -6.56
N LYS A 48 -8.30 2.75 -6.49
CA LYS A 48 -8.21 3.90 -7.40
C LYS A 48 -6.84 4.58 -7.34
N ALA A 49 -6.29 4.84 -6.14
CA ALA A 49 -4.99 5.51 -6.00
C ALA A 49 -3.84 4.75 -6.69
N ILE A 50 -3.81 3.42 -6.55
CA ILE A 50 -2.83 2.57 -7.23
C ILE A 50 -3.07 2.53 -8.74
N MET A 51 -4.32 2.32 -9.16
CA MET A 51 -4.68 2.12 -10.56
C MET A 51 -4.52 3.40 -11.38
N ASP A 52 -4.88 4.56 -10.83
CA ASP A 52 -4.72 5.88 -11.44
C ASP A 52 -3.25 6.19 -11.77
N ALA A 53 -2.34 5.86 -10.83
CA ALA A 53 -0.91 6.06 -11.01
C ALA A 53 -0.36 5.13 -12.10
N HIS A 54 -0.73 3.84 -12.05
CA HIS A 54 -0.33 2.89 -13.09
C HIS A 54 -0.91 3.28 -14.46
N TRP A 55 -2.16 3.73 -14.53
CA TRP A 55 -2.80 4.14 -15.77
C TRP A 55 -2.02 5.25 -16.46
N TYR A 56 -1.70 6.34 -15.74
CA TYR A 56 -0.98 7.48 -16.33
C TYR A 56 0.41 7.09 -16.82
N TRP A 57 1.20 6.43 -15.96
CA TRP A 57 2.56 6.05 -16.32
C TRP A 57 2.55 5.03 -17.47
N ARG A 58 1.70 4.01 -17.43
CA ARG A 58 1.62 3.06 -18.53
C ARG A 58 1.15 3.72 -19.83
N TRP A 59 0.24 4.69 -19.76
CA TRP A 59 -0.24 5.42 -20.93
C TRP A 59 0.89 6.08 -21.72
N ILE A 60 1.72 6.89 -21.06
CA ILE A 60 2.79 7.63 -21.76
C ILE A 60 3.86 6.69 -22.34
N HIS A 61 4.00 5.49 -21.76
CA HIS A 61 4.88 4.41 -22.24
C HIS A 61 4.21 3.47 -23.25
N CYS A 62 3.01 3.79 -23.75
CA CYS A 62 2.23 2.95 -24.67
C CYS A 62 2.00 1.51 -24.17
N ALA A 63 1.87 1.35 -22.86
CA ALA A 63 1.47 0.11 -22.21
C ALA A 63 -0.03 0.16 -21.91
N GLN A 64 -0.71 -0.97 -22.06
CA GLN A 64 -2.15 -1.09 -21.82
C GLN A 64 -2.48 -0.85 -20.35
N GLU A 65 -3.69 -0.38 -20.09
CA GLU A 65 -4.24 -0.29 -18.74
C GLU A 65 -4.27 -1.67 -18.05
N LEU A 66 -3.93 -1.70 -16.76
CA LEU A 66 -3.99 -2.91 -15.96
C LEU A 66 -5.41 -3.15 -15.46
N GLN A 67 -5.70 -4.39 -15.10
CA GLN A 67 -6.91 -4.74 -14.36
C GLN A 67 -6.56 -5.10 -12.91
N TRP A 68 -7.38 -4.66 -11.96
CA TRP A 68 -7.24 -5.11 -10.58
C TRP A 68 -7.61 -6.58 -10.45
N ASP A 69 -6.77 -7.36 -9.76
CA ASP A 69 -6.98 -8.77 -9.48
C ASP A 69 -6.95 -9.03 -7.97
N HIS A 70 -8.11 -9.40 -7.42
CA HIS A 70 -8.26 -9.66 -5.99
C HIS A 70 -7.40 -10.84 -5.50
N ASN A 71 -7.10 -11.84 -6.35
CA ASN A 71 -6.24 -12.96 -5.93
C ASN A 71 -4.79 -12.50 -5.79
N LEU A 72 -4.30 -11.62 -6.67
CA LEU A 72 -3.00 -10.98 -6.52
C LEU A 72 -2.96 -10.10 -5.28
N ALA A 73 -4.02 -9.31 -5.04
CA ALA A 73 -4.12 -8.44 -3.88
C ALA A 73 -4.11 -9.24 -2.57
N GLN A 74 -4.83 -10.37 -2.51
CA GLN A 74 -4.82 -11.27 -1.36
C GLN A 74 -3.44 -11.89 -1.12
N LYS A 75 -2.71 -12.25 -2.18
CA LYS A 75 -1.32 -12.73 -2.04
C LYS A 75 -0.40 -11.63 -1.50
N ALA A 76 -0.50 -10.42 -2.05
CA ALA A 76 0.24 -9.26 -1.55
C ALA A 76 -0.08 -8.98 -0.07
N LEU A 77 -1.35 -9.11 0.33
CA LEU A 77 -1.81 -8.95 1.71
C LEU A 77 -1.15 -9.95 2.65
N ASN A 78 -1.17 -11.23 2.28
CA ASN A 78 -0.55 -12.30 3.08
C ASN A 78 0.95 -12.04 3.29
N SER A 79 1.64 -11.56 2.26
CA SER A 79 3.07 -11.21 2.32
C SER A 79 3.33 -9.98 3.18
N VAL A 80 2.65 -8.86 2.93
CA VAL A 80 2.93 -7.59 3.60
C VAL A 80 2.59 -7.63 5.09
N GLN A 81 1.55 -8.38 5.47
CA GLN A 81 1.14 -8.57 6.87
C GLN A 81 2.06 -9.49 7.67
N ALA A 82 2.98 -10.22 7.01
CA ALA A 82 4.02 -10.96 7.72
C ALA A 82 4.93 -10.02 8.50
N CYS A 83 5.07 -8.76 8.05
CA CYS A 83 5.80 -7.71 8.73
C CYS A 83 7.21 -8.13 9.16
N THR A 84 7.93 -8.82 8.27
CA THR A 84 9.31 -9.25 8.52
C THR A 84 10.23 -8.06 8.76
N GLU A 85 11.32 -8.24 9.50
CA GLU A 85 12.28 -7.18 9.80
C GLU A 85 12.77 -6.46 8.54
N LYS A 86 13.06 -7.23 7.47
CA LYS A 86 13.39 -6.72 6.15
C LYS A 86 12.29 -7.04 5.14
N MET A 87 11.99 -6.08 4.28
CA MET A 87 11.15 -6.31 3.10
C MET A 87 11.86 -7.25 2.13
N HIS A 88 11.10 -8.16 1.53
CA HIS A 88 11.61 -9.14 0.56
C HIS A 88 10.53 -9.49 -0.45
N HIS A 89 10.95 -9.83 -1.66
CA HIS A 89 10.08 -10.23 -2.75
C HIS A 89 9.74 -11.72 -2.65
N ASP A 90 8.51 -12.04 -2.26
CA ASP A 90 8.01 -13.42 -2.16
C ASP A 90 7.64 -14.04 -3.51
N VAL A 91 7.41 -13.19 -4.52
CA VAL A 91 7.03 -13.58 -5.87
C VAL A 91 7.84 -12.80 -6.90
N ALA A 92 8.12 -13.44 -8.03
CA ALA A 92 8.53 -12.73 -9.23
C ALA A 92 7.41 -11.76 -9.66
N GLY A 93 7.78 -10.60 -10.18
CA GLY A 93 6.83 -9.57 -10.56
C GLY A 93 6.17 -8.90 -9.36
N SER A 94 6.97 -8.19 -8.57
CA SER A 94 6.48 -7.45 -7.41
C SER A 94 7.24 -6.15 -7.21
N ASN A 95 6.52 -5.12 -6.79
CA ASN A 95 7.09 -3.84 -6.34
C ASN A 95 6.73 -3.61 -4.88
N LEU A 96 7.71 -3.17 -4.10
CA LEU A 96 7.58 -3.02 -2.66
C LEU A 96 8.11 -1.65 -2.23
N SER A 97 7.43 -0.99 -1.30
CA SER A 97 7.96 0.20 -0.63
C SER A 97 7.54 0.27 0.82
N GLY A 98 8.39 0.92 1.61
CA GLY A 98 8.18 1.17 3.03
C GLY A 98 8.40 2.64 3.36
N VAL A 99 7.67 3.13 4.36
CA VAL A 99 7.89 4.47 4.94
C VAL A 99 7.86 4.40 6.46
N SER A 100 8.56 5.36 7.07
CA SER A 100 8.53 5.62 8.52
C SER A 100 8.49 7.13 8.76
N PRO A 101 7.68 7.63 9.72
CA PRO A 101 6.72 6.87 10.54
C PRO A 101 5.56 6.30 9.72
N ALA A 102 4.80 5.37 10.31
CA ALA A 102 3.57 4.90 9.68
C ALA A 102 2.52 6.03 9.66
N PRO A 103 1.71 6.14 8.58
CA PRO A 103 0.60 7.09 8.55
C PRO A 103 -0.36 6.92 9.73
N GLU A 104 -0.80 8.04 10.31
CA GLU A 104 -1.71 8.04 11.46
C GLU A 104 -3.19 7.98 11.06
N ASP A 105 -3.51 8.43 9.85
CA ASP A 105 -4.88 8.55 9.35
C ASP A 105 -5.05 7.94 7.94
N TYR A 106 -6.30 7.65 7.61
CA TYR A 106 -6.72 7.02 6.36
C TYR A 106 -6.30 7.79 5.10
N ASP A 107 -6.46 9.12 5.08
CA ASP A 107 -6.10 9.91 3.91
C ASP A 107 -4.58 9.94 3.70
N THR A 108 -3.80 9.90 4.79
CA THR A 108 -2.34 9.78 4.72
C THR A 108 -1.91 8.41 4.22
N TRP A 109 -2.63 7.34 4.55
CA TRP A 109 -2.41 6.02 3.93
C TRP A 109 -2.66 6.02 2.42
N LEU A 110 -3.75 6.66 1.97
CA LEU A 110 -4.02 6.81 0.54
C LEU A 110 -2.94 7.64 -0.19
N ARG A 111 -2.47 8.72 0.44
CA ARG A 111 -1.35 9.52 -0.09
C ARG A 111 -0.08 8.69 -0.19
N MET A 112 0.26 7.94 0.86
CA MET A 112 1.42 7.04 0.84
C MET A 112 1.35 6.05 -0.33
N ALA A 113 0.20 5.39 -0.53
CA ALA A 113 0.03 4.43 -1.63
C ALA A 113 0.30 5.06 -3.00
N ARG A 114 -0.24 6.26 -3.23
CA ARG A 114 -0.02 7.04 -4.46
C ARG A 114 1.45 7.44 -4.61
N ASP A 115 2.05 7.99 -3.56
CA ASP A 115 3.40 8.56 -3.60
C ASP A 115 4.46 7.46 -3.78
N CYS A 116 4.33 6.32 -3.10
CA CYS A 116 5.19 5.16 -3.33
C CYS A 116 5.06 4.62 -4.76
N THR A 117 3.83 4.51 -5.28
CA THR A 117 3.59 4.03 -6.64
C THR A 117 4.16 5.00 -7.68
N HIS A 118 4.06 6.30 -7.45
CA HIS A 118 4.70 7.30 -8.30
C HIS A 118 6.22 7.23 -8.22
N GLY A 119 6.79 7.10 -7.01
CA GLY A 119 8.24 6.99 -6.80
C GLY A 119 8.88 5.79 -7.49
N TRP A 120 8.15 4.68 -7.64
CA TRP A 120 8.61 3.56 -8.48
C TRP A 120 8.83 3.96 -9.93
N HIS A 121 7.99 4.83 -10.50
CA HIS A 121 8.16 5.32 -11.87
C HIS A 121 9.34 6.29 -12.00
N GLU A 122 9.65 7.09 -10.98
CA GLU A 122 10.78 8.04 -11.03
C GLU A 122 12.14 7.38 -11.31
N GLU A 123 12.24 6.08 -11.08
CA GLU A 123 13.40 5.29 -11.47
C GLU A 123 13.64 5.20 -12.98
N GLU A 124 12.65 5.58 -13.81
CA GLU A 124 12.75 5.70 -15.27
C GLU A 124 13.99 6.49 -15.70
N THR A 125 14.30 7.55 -14.96
CA THR A 125 15.48 8.41 -15.18
C THR A 125 16.82 7.67 -15.10
N LYS A 126 16.83 6.48 -14.49
CA LYS A 126 18.01 5.61 -14.32
C LYS A 126 18.00 4.42 -15.28
N TYR A 127 16.91 4.21 -16.04
CA TYR A 127 16.78 3.07 -16.93
C TYR A 127 17.56 3.27 -18.24
N PRO A 128 18.54 2.40 -18.54
CA PRO A 128 19.34 2.53 -19.76
C PRO A 128 18.62 1.89 -20.96
N TYR A 129 17.67 2.62 -21.56
CA TYR A 129 16.95 2.17 -22.76
C TYR A 129 17.89 1.63 -23.84
N GLY A 130 17.55 0.45 -24.39
CA GLY A 130 18.28 -0.20 -25.47
C GLY A 130 19.58 -0.90 -25.08
N SER A 131 20.05 -0.76 -23.84
CA SER A 131 21.21 -1.50 -23.32
C SER A 131 21.10 -1.75 -21.81
N PRO A 132 20.03 -2.43 -21.33
CA PRO A 132 19.92 -2.83 -19.93
C PRO A 132 21.03 -3.83 -19.57
N ASN A 133 21.89 -3.43 -18.64
CA ASN A 133 22.85 -4.34 -18.01
C ASN A 133 22.22 -4.91 -16.74
N MET A 134 22.11 -6.24 -16.67
CA MET A 134 21.55 -6.95 -15.50
C MET A 134 22.60 -7.25 -14.40
N SER A 135 23.73 -6.52 -14.41
CA SER A 135 24.82 -6.68 -13.45
C SER A 135 24.89 -5.48 -12.49
N GLY A 136 25.17 -5.75 -11.22
CA GLY A 136 25.32 -4.71 -10.19
C GLY A 136 23.98 -4.18 -9.69
N ASP A 137 23.96 -2.94 -9.25
CA ASP A 137 22.75 -2.29 -8.76
C ASP A 137 21.83 -1.94 -9.92
N LEU A 138 20.56 -2.32 -9.80
CA LEU A 138 19.51 -2.11 -10.81
C LEU A 138 18.43 -1.17 -10.25
N PRO A 139 18.73 0.13 -10.09
CA PRO A 139 17.86 1.08 -9.40
C PRO A 139 16.66 1.55 -10.25
N TRP A 140 16.18 0.67 -11.13
CA TRP A 140 15.13 0.90 -12.14
C TRP A 140 14.12 -0.25 -12.25
N LEU A 141 14.28 -1.30 -11.43
CA LEU A 141 13.43 -2.49 -11.51
C LEU A 141 11.98 -2.25 -11.10
N HIS A 142 11.70 -1.25 -10.26
CA HIS A 142 10.32 -0.91 -9.96
C HIS A 142 9.66 -0.23 -11.16
N PHE A 143 10.36 0.71 -11.79
CA PHE A 143 9.90 1.36 -13.01
C PHE A 143 9.58 0.34 -14.11
N THR A 144 10.53 -0.54 -14.45
CA THR A 144 10.36 -1.50 -15.55
C THR A 144 9.21 -2.46 -15.29
N GLN A 145 8.99 -2.86 -14.03
CA GLN A 145 7.83 -3.66 -13.66
C GLN A 145 6.50 -2.91 -13.85
N MET A 146 6.43 -1.62 -13.49
CA MET A 146 5.20 -0.84 -13.66
C MET A 146 4.78 -0.73 -15.12
N VAL A 147 5.74 -0.49 -16.02
CA VAL A 147 5.45 -0.25 -17.45
C VAL A 147 5.54 -1.51 -18.31
N TRP A 148 5.80 -2.68 -17.70
CA TRP A 148 5.95 -3.94 -18.41
C TRP A 148 4.71 -4.26 -19.25
N ARG A 149 4.85 -4.28 -20.59
CA ARG A 149 3.73 -4.40 -21.53
C ARG A 149 3.06 -5.77 -21.56
N ASP A 150 3.75 -6.86 -21.24
CA ASP A 150 3.10 -8.18 -21.17
C ASP A 150 2.28 -8.40 -19.88
N THR A 151 2.41 -7.50 -18.89
CA THR A 151 1.63 -7.53 -17.64
C THR A 151 0.23 -6.96 -17.87
N SER A 152 -0.81 -7.71 -17.47
CA SER A 152 -2.21 -7.29 -17.67
C SER A 152 -3.00 -7.11 -16.38
N ARG A 153 -2.53 -7.65 -15.25
CA ARG A 153 -3.19 -7.58 -13.95
C ARG A 153 -2.24 -7.19 -12.84
N ILE A 154 -2.79 -6.54 -11.82
CA ILE A 154 -2.10 -6.14 -10.61
C ILE A 154 -3.02 -6.33 -9.40
N GLY A 155 -2.46 -6.66 -8.25
CA GLY A 155 -3.15 -6.53 -6.97
C GLY A 155 -2.16 -6.12 -5.89
N CYS A 156 -2.59 -5.22 -5.02
CA CYS A 156 -1.74 -4.61 -4.01
C CYS A 156 -2.36 -4.67 -2.62
N ALA A 157 -1.52 -4.49 -1.60
CA ALA A 157 -1.94 -4.43 -0.21
C ALA A 157 -1.06 -3.48 0.61
N LEU A 158 -1.66 -2.95 1.67
CA LEU A 158 -0.99 -2.14 2.68
C LEU A 158 -0.90 -2.91 4.00
N ALA A 159 0.15 -2.66 4.79
CA ALA A 159 0.15 -3.04 6.19
C ALA A 159 0.89 -2.03 7.07
N ASN A 160 0.34 -1.86 8.27
CA ASN A 160 1.03 -1.25 9.40
C ASN A 160 1.78 -2.33 10.18
N CYS A 161 3.10 -2.32 10.06
CA CYS A 161 4.01 -3.24 10.74
C CYS A 161 4.50 -2.75 12.11
N GLY A 162 4.09 -1.54 12.53
CA GLY A 162 4.40 -0.98 13.84
C GLY A 162 5.88 -1.08 14.20
N ASP A 163 6.19 -1.38 15.45
CA ASP A 163 7.57 -1.44 15.95
C ASP A 163 8.30 -2.77 15.69
N VAL A 164 7.82 -3.63 14.77
CA VAL A 164 8.61 -4.83 14.37
C VAL A 164 9.92 -4.45 13.70
N THR A 165 9.95 -3.26 13.12
CA THR A 165 11.08 -2.73 12.38
C THR A 165 11.28 -1.26 12.77
N GLN A 166 12.55 -0.82 12.75
CA GLN A 166 12.88 0.58 13.00
C GLN A 166 12.49 1.47 11.81
N ASN A 167 12.59 0.93 10.59
CA ASN A 167 12.28 1.58 9.31
C ASN A 167 11.12 0.85 8.61
N ASP A 168 10.49 1.43 7.59
CA ASP A 168 9.45 0.74 6.79
C ASP A 168 8.28 0.21 7.63
N ARG A 169 7.83 1.03 8.60
CA ARG A 169 6.73 0.67 9.52
C ARG A 169 5.39 0.59 8.80
N ALA A 170 5.20 1.40 7.77
CA ALA A 170 4.10 1.26 6.83
C ALA A 170 4.65 0.73 5.52
N ARG A 171 3.94 -0.22 4.89
CA ARG A 171 4.42 -0.90 3.67
C ARG A 171 3.32 -1.01 2.64
N VAL A 172 3.69 -0.89 1.36
CA VAL A 172 2.87 -1.21 0.20
C VAL A 172 3.55 -2.29 -0.62
N TYR A 173 2.82 -3.37 -0.91
CA TYR A 173 3.26 -4.47 -1.76
C TYR A 173 2.30 -4.56 -2.93
N CYS A 174 2.82 -4.59 -4.16
CA CYS A 174 2.06 -4.77 -5.39
C CYS A 174 2.60 -5.97 -6.16
N PHE A 175 1.73 -6.92 -6.49
CA PHE A 175 2.06 -8.12 -7.26
C PHE A 175 1.42 -8.05 -8.64
N TYR A 176 2.14 -8.49 -9.66
CA TYR A 176 1.79 -8.38 -11.06
C TYR A 176 1.61 -9.77 -11.71
N GLU A 177 0.61 -9.93 -12.58
CA GLU A 177 0.48 -11.12 -13.42
C GLU A 177 1.55 -11.13 -14.51
N ASN A 178 2.10 -12.32 -14.83
CA ASN A 178 3.21 -12.47 -15.79
C ASN A 178 4.37 -11.55 -15.42
N GLY A 179 4.97 -11.81 -14.26
CA GLY A 179 5.99 -10.96 -13.65
C GLY A 179 7.01 -10.44 -14.66
N GLY A 180 7.19 -9.13 -14.64
CA GLY A 180 8.11 -8.42 -15.52
C GLY A 180 9.56 -8.65 -15.11
N ASN A 181 10.45 -7.79 -15.61
CA ASN A 181 11.88 -7.88 -15.35
C ASN A 181 12.48 -9.24 -15.75
N ASN A 182 11.89 -9.87 -16.78
CA ASN A 182 12.40 -11.12 -17.33
C ASN A 182 13.73 -10.84 -18.04
N ILE A 183 14.79 -11.53 -17.61
CA ILE A 183 16.16 -11.34 -18.10
C ILE A 183 16.45 -12.09 -19.41
N ALA A 184 15.46 -12.79 -19.98
CA ALA A 184 15.64 -13.44 -21.27
C ALA A 184 15.85 -12.41 -22.39
N ASP A 185 16.66 -12.78 -23.38
CA ASP A 185 17.04 -11.91 -24.49
C ASP A 185 15.83 -11.24 -25.15
N GLY A 186 15.91 -9.92 -25.32
CA GLY A 186 14.88 -9.12 -26.01
C GLY A 186 13.63 -8.79 -25.18
N GLN A 187 13.50 -9.31 -23.95
CA GLN A 187 12.29 -9.09 -23.15
C GLN A 187 12.12 -7.64 -22.71
N PHE A 188 13.22 -6.97 -22.34
CA PHE A 188 13.19 -5.57 -21.94
C PHE A 188 12.83 -4.64 -23.10
N GLU A 189 13.41 -4.85 -24.27
CA GLU A 189 13.11 -4.07 -25.49
C GLU A 189 11.67 -4.26 -25.94
N LYS A 190 11.13 -5.48 -25.77
CA LYS A 190 9.73 -5.78 -26.06
C LYS A 190 8.76 -5.05 -25.10
N ASN A 191 9.13 -4.96 -23.82
CA ASN A 191 8.21 -4.63 -22.74
C ASN A 191 8.38 -3.26 -22.09
N VAL A 192 9.54 -2.61 -22.22
CA VAL A 192 9.84 -1.33 -21.57
C VAL A 192 10.17 -0.31 -22.64
N TRP A 193 9.16 0.46 -23.03
CA TRP A 193 9.30 1.49 -24.06
C TRP A 193 9.57 2.84 -23.42
N PRO A 194 10.29 3.76 -24.09
CA PRO A 194 10.38 5.15 -23.64
C PRO A 194 8.99 5.82 -23.66
N PRO A 195 8.84 7.01 -23.03
CA PRO A 195 7.57 7.74 -23.03
C PRO A 195 7.28 8.33 -24.43
N VAL A 196 6.88 7.47 -25.35
CA VAL A 196 6.67 7.80 -26.78
C VAL A 196 5.20 8.02 -27.14
N CYS A 197 4.28 7.72 -26.23
CA CYS A 197 2.89 8.09 -26.37
C CYS A 197 2.68 9.52 -25.86
N ASN A 198 1.81 10.27 -26.54
CA ASN A 198 1.42 11.60 -26.07
C ASN A 198 0.71 11.50 -24.73
N ASP A 199 0.87 12.54 -23.91
CA ASP A 199 0.08 12.71 -22.70
C ASP A 199 -1.43 12.55 -23.00
N PRO A 200 -2.20 11.97 -22.07
CA PRO A 200 -3.64 11.91 -22.23
C PRO A 200 -4.18 13.33 -22.36
N SER A 201 -5.03 13.56 -23.37
CA SER A 201 -5.69 14.85 -23.51
C SER A 201 -6.44 15.19 -22.22
N ARG A 202 -6.61 16.50 -21.93
CA ARG A 202 -7.37 16.95 -20.76
C ARG A 202 -8.72 16.24 -20.61
N LYS A 203 -9.46 16.07 -21.70
CA LYS A 203 -10.75 15.36 -21.73
C LYS A 203 -10.63 13.88 -21.33
N VAL A 204 -9.56 13.21 -21.77
CA VAL A 204 -9.29 11.80 -21.41
C VAL A 204 -8.97 11.71 -19.91
N ALA A 205 -8.13 12.62 -19.41
CA ALA A 205 -7.80 12.69 -17.99
C ALA A 205 -9.05 12.99 -17.12
N GLU A 206 -9.86 14.00 -17.48
CA GLU A 206 -11.11 14.34 -16.79
C GLU A 206 -12.07 13.13 -16.73
N ASN A 207 -12.24 12.41 -17.84
CA ASN A 207 -13.07 11.21 -17.87
C ASN A 207 -12.54 10.06 -16.99
N HIS A 208 -11.22 9.87 -16.91
CA HIS A 208 -10.61 8.80 -16.13
C HIS A 208 -10.63 9.11 -14.63
N TYR A 209 -10.28 10.34 -14.25
CA TYR A 209 -10.15 10.73 -12.85
C TYR A 209 -11.48 11.17 -12.21
N GLY A 210 -12.46 11.59 -13.01
CA GLY A 210 -13.80 11.94 -12.54
C GLY A 210 -13.91 13.31 -11.88
N PHE A 211 -13.18 14.31 -12.39
CA PHE A 211 -13.27 15.72 -11.96
C PHE A 211 -13.86 16.63 -13.04
#